data_AF-A0A929C8M3-F1
#
_entry.id   AF-A0A929C8M3-F1
#
_cell.length_a   1.000
_cell.length_b   1.000
_cell.length_c   1.000
_cell.angle_alpha   90.00
_cell.angle_beta   90.00
_cell.angle_gamma   90.00
#
_symmetry.space_group_name_H-M   'P 1'
#
loop_
_entity.id
_entity.type
_entity.pdbx_description
1 polymer ?
#
loop_
_entity_poly.entity_id
_entity_poly.type
_entity_poly.pdbx_seq_one_letter_code
_entity_poly.pdbx_strand_id
1 'polypeptide(L)'
;MPLCFFASDLHGKPSRYQKLIVQIKKDKPAVVLLGGDLLPHGFGIKTGYDDFFRDFLLSGFLSLKESMGKDYPLILLILGNDDPRINEEDFIEAQESGVWIYLHEKKHEFSGFTFYGYAYIPPSPFRLKDWERYDVSRYADPGCIHPTEGSFSVEPKEDIEYQTIQADLEKLTSQDDLSKVIMLFHSPPYDTHLDRAALDGMVIDHVPLDPHVGSIAIKRFIEDRKPLISLHGHIHES
;
A
#
# COMPACT_ATOMS: atom_id res chain seq x y z
N MET A 1 -0.08 -9.16 -21.38
CA MET A 1 0.25 -9.34 -19.95
C MET A 1 -0.35 -10.66 -19.51
N PRO A 2 0.35 -11.50 -18.73
CA PRO A 2 -0.29 -12.66 -18.11
C PRO A 2 -1.41 -12.19 -17.16
N LEU A 3 -2.32 -13.09 -16.76
CA LEU A 3 -3.38 -12.75 -15.81
C LEU A 3 -2.77 -12.30 -14.48
N CYS A 4 -3.16 -11.12 -14.01
CA CYS A 4 -2.74 -10.56 -12.72
C CYS A 4 -3.97 -10.27 -11.87
N PHE A 5 -3.86 -10.52 -10.57
CA PHE A 5 -4.84 -10.06 -9.59
C PHE A 5 -4.28 -8.88 -8.81
N PHE A 6 -5.17 -7.97 -8.44
CA PHE A 6 -4.89 -6.88 -7.52
C PHE A 6 -5.94 -6.90 -6.41
N ALA A 7 -5.49 -6.73 -5.17
CA ALA A 7 -6.35 -6.55 -4.01
C ALA A 7 -5.66 -5.60 -3.02
N SER A 8 -6.44 -4.86 -2.26
CA SER A 8 -5.98 -3.95 -1.21
C SER A 8 -7.03 -3.90 -0.11
N ASP A 9 -6.71 -3.27 1.02
CA ASP A 9 -7.70 -2.91 2.05
C ASP A 9 -8.44 -4.15 2.59
N LEU A 10 -7.69 -5.23 2.78
CA LEU A 10 -8.19 -6.49 3.30
C LEU A 10 -8.49 -6.38 4.80
N HIS A 11 -7.77 -5.49 5.50
CA HIS A 11 -8.02 -5.07 6.88
C HIS A 11 -8.08 -6.25 7.85
N GLY A 12 -7.23 -7.24 7.64
CA GLY A 12 -7.16 -8.43 8.48
C GLY A 12 -8.46 -9.25 8.53
N LYS A 13 -9.37 -9.12 7.55
CA LYS A 13 -10.67 -9.83 7.57
C LYS A 13 -10.52 -11.22 6.92
N PRO A 14 -10.59 -12.34 7.70
CA PRO A 14 -10.32 -13.68 7.17
C PRO A 14 -11.16 -14.06 5.95
N SER A 15 -12.43 -13.63 5.93
CA SER A 15 -13.35 -13.91 4.83
C SER A 15 -12.93 -13.29 3.49
N ARG A 16 -12.22 -12.15 3.49
CA ARG A 16 -11.70 -11.52 2.27
C ARG A 16 -10.50 -12.30 1.74
N TYR A 17 -9.57 -12.68 2.62
CA TYR A 17 -8.43 -13.53 2.28
C TYR A 17 -8.86 -14.90 1.75
N GLN A 18 -9.84 -15.54 2.37
CA GLN A 18 -10.38 -16.82 1.89
C GLN A 18 -10.95 -16.72 0.47
N LYS A 19 -11.69 -15.65 0.16
CA LYS A 19 -12.19 -15.40 -1.21
C LYS A 19 -11.05 -15.23 -2.21
N LEU A 20 -10.03 -14.43 -1.85
CA LEU A 20 -8.85 -14.23 -2.68
C LEU A 20 -8.12 -15.55 -2.93
N ILE A 21 -7.87 -16.34 -1.89
CA ILE A 21 -7.20 -17.66 -1.97
C ILE A 21 -7.99 -18.61 -2.88
N VAL A 22 -9.31 -18.69 -2.73
CA VAL A 22 -10.17 -19.52 -3.60
C VAL A 22 -10.05 -19.07 -5.06
N GLN A 23 -10.06 -17.77 -5.31
CA GLN A 23 -9.95 -17.24 -6.66
C GLN A 23 -8.56 -17.50 -7.26
N ILE A 24 -7.48 -17.35 -6.49
CA ILE A 24 -6.11 -17.67 -6.93
C ILE A 24 -6.00 -19.14 -7.33
N LYS A 25 -6.54 -20.07 -6.53
CA LYS A 25 -6.53 -21.50 -6.85
C LYS A 25 -7.30 -21.81 -8.14
N LYS A 26 -8.41 -21.12 -8.37
CA LYS A 26 -9.29 -21.34 -9.51
C LYS A 26 -8.67 -20.84 -10.82
N ASP A 27 -8.24 -19.58 -10.85
CA ASP A 27 -7.86 -18.91 -12.08
C ASP A 27 -6.35 -18.94 -12.34
N LYS A 28 -5.55 -19.27 -11.32
CA LYS A 28 -4.09 -19.41 -11.40
C LYS A 28 -3.43 -18.18 -12.07
N PRO A 29 -3.60 -16.98 -11.50
CA PRO A 29 -2.92 -15.79 -12.02
C PRO A 29 -1.40 -16.00 -11.98
N ALA A 30 -0.67 -15.31 -12.85
CA ALA A 30 0.79 -15.33 -12.79
C ALA A 30 1.32 -14.44 -11.66
N VAL A 31 0.61 -13.35 -11.36
CA VAL A 31 0.99 -12.37 -10.35
C VAL A 31 -0.22 -11.98 -9.49
N VAL A 32 -0.01 -11.84 -8.18
CA VAL A 32 -0.97 -11.24 -7.23
C VAL A 32 -0.29 -10.03 -6.60
N LEU A 33 -0.94 -8.87 -6.72
CA LEU A 33 -0.48 -7.59 -6.16
C LEU A 33 -1.35 -7.25 -4.95
N LEU A 34 -0.72 -7.02 -3.79
CA LEU A 34 -1.39 -6.64 -2.55
C LEU A 34 -1.02 -5.20 -2.17
N GLY A 35 -1.98 -4.29 -2.28
CA GLY A 35 -1.80 -2.84 -2.26
C GLY A 35 -1.81 -2.16 -0.89
N GLY A 36 -1.55 -2.88 0.20
CA GLY A 36 -1.55 -2.34 1.56
C GLY A 36 -2.85 -2.58 2.33
N ASP A 37 -2.84 -2.16 3.59
CA ASP A 37 -3.90 -2.35 4.58
C ASP A 37 -4.29 -3.82 4.72
N LEU A 38 -3.30 -4.63 5.06
CA LEU A 38 -3.37 -6.09 5.10
C LEU A 38 -3.72 -6.61 6.50
N LEU A 39 -3.22 -5.95 7.53
CA LEU A 39 -3.38 -6.30 8.93
C LEU A 39 -4.73 -5.80 9.49
N PRO A 40 -5.16 -6.33 10.65
CA PRO A 40 -6.35 -5.84 11.31
C PRO A 40 -6.11 -4.43 11.88
N HIS A 41 -7.07 -3.52 11.76
CA HIS A 41 -6.97 -2.23 12.43
C HIS A 41 -6.75 -2.39 13.95
N GLY A 42 -5.80 -1.63 14.49
CA GLY A 42 -5.19 -1.79 15.81
C GLY A 42 -6.09 -1.70 17.06
N PHE A 43 -7.41 -1.59 16.95
CA PHE A 43 -8.29 -1.51 18.12
C PHE A 43 -9.65 -2.24 18.02
N GLY A 44 -10.00 -2.87 16.89
CA GLY A 44 -11.42 -3.22 16.64
C GLY A 44 -11.76 -4.62 16.17
N ILE A 45 -10.85 -5.32 15.48
CA ILE A 45 -11.20 -6.58 14.83
C ILE A 45 -10.69 -7.75 15.66
N LYS A 46 -11.60 -8.42 16.38
CA LYS A 46 -11.34 -9.78 16.85
C LYS A 46 -11.25 -10.70 15.64
N THR A 47 -10.02 -10.99 15.21
CA THR A 47 -9.76 -11.91 14.11
C THR A 47 -9.98 -13.37 14.50
N GLY A 48 -10.02 -13.65 15.81
CA GLY A 48 -10.04 -15.01 16.35
C GLY A 48 -8.65 -15.67 16.39
N TYR A 49 -7.59 -14.90 16.12
CA TYR A 49 -6.20 -15.33 16.17
C TYR A 49 -5.44 -14.52 17.22
N ASP A 50 -4.50 -15.17 17.93
CA ASP A 50 -3.62 -14.51 18.88
C ASP A 50 -2.55 -13.70 18.13
N ASP A 51 -1.99 -14.28 17.06
CA ASP A 51 -1.14 -13.59 16.09
C ASP A 51 -1.73 -13.72 14.69
N PHE A 52 -2.47 -12.71 14.24
CA PHE A 52 -3.09 -12.73 12.91
C PHE A 52 -2.07 -12.91 11.78
N PHE A 53 -0.88 -12.32 11.92
CA PHE A 53 0.14 -12.39 10.87
C PHE A 53 0.67 -13.83 10.76
N ARG A 54 1.14 -14.42 11.87
CA ARG A 54 1.76 -15.76 11.85
C ARG A 54 0.72 -16.87 11.68
N ASP A 55 -0.36 -16.82 12.45
CA ASP A 55 -1.31 -17.93 12.55
C ASP A 55 -2.27 -18.01 11.37
N PHE A 56 -2.57 -16.87 10.73
CA PHE A 56 -3.52 -16.80 9.62
C PHE A 56 -2.89 -16.38 8.30
N LEU A 57 -2.26 -15.20 8.24
CA LEU A 57 -1.81 -14.63 6.98
C LEU A 57 -0.65 -15.44 6.38
N LEU A 58 0.48 -15.53 7.08
CA LEU A 58 1.66 -16.25 6.64
C LEU A 58 1.36 -17.74 6.46
N SER A 59 0.77 -18.37 7.48
CA SER A 59 0.37 -19.78 7.43
C SER A 59 -0.55 -20.09 6.24
N GLY A 60 -1.54 -19.23 5.98
CA GLY A 60 -2.49 -19.38 4.88
C GLY A 60 -1.82 -19.31 3.50
N PHE A 61 -0.90 -18.35 3.29
CA PHE A 61 -0.18 -18.24 2.03
C PHE A 61 0.91 -19.32 1.86
N LEU A 62 1.54 -19.80 2.93
CA LEU A 62 2.43 -20.96 2.88
C LEU A 62 1.67 -22.24 2.49
N SER A 63 0.50 -22.47 3.09
CA SER A 63 -0.37 -23.59 2.72
C SER A 63 -0.87 -23.47 1.29
N LEU A 64 -1.20 -22.25 0.83
CA LEU A 64 -1.54 -21.98 -0.56
C LEU A 64 -0.39 -22.37 -1.49
N LYS A 65 0.83 -21.93 -1.18
CA LYS A 65 2.05 -22.23 -1.93
C LYS A 65 2.31 -23.73 -2.03
N GLU A 66 2.25 -24.44 -0.91
CA GLU A 66 2.40 -25.90 -0.88
C GLU A 66 1.35 -26.58 -1.77
N SER A 67 0.08 -26.16 -1.65
CA SER A 67 -1.02 -26.77 -2.40
C SER A 67 -0.98 -26.52 -3.92
N MET A 68 -0.41 -25.40 -4.36
CA MET A 68 -0.34 -25.02 -5.78
C MET A 68 0.97 -25.46 -6.44
N GLY A 69 2.06 -25.63 -5.68
CA GLY A 69 3.37 -25.98 -6.19
C GLY A 69 3.82 -25.03 -7.30
N LYS A 70 4.07 -25.56 -8.50
CA LYS A 70 4.52 -24.78 -9.68
C LYS A 70 3.49 -23.76 -10.19
N ASP A 71 2.22 -23.92 -9.83
CA ASP A 71 1.14 -23.01 -10.24
C ASP A 71 0.98 -21.83 -9.27
N TYR A 72 1.76 -21.76 -8.18
CA TYR A 72 1.70 -20.67 -7.22
C TYR A 72 2.11 -19.34 -7.88
N PRO A 73 1.30 -18.26 -7.75
CA PRO A 73 1.62 -16.98 -8.35
C PRO A 73 2.85 -16.33 -7.69
N LEU A 74 3.50 -15.43 -8.45
CA LEU A 74 4.36 -14.42 -7.84
C LEU A 74 3.47 -13.46 -7.02
N ILE A 75 3.69 -13.38 -5.71
CA ILE A 75 2.98 -12.42 -4.87
C ILE A 75 3.90 -11.24 -4.57
N LEU A 76 3.46 -10.04 -4.91
CA LEU A 76 4.16 -8.78 -4.65
C LEU A 76 3.27 -7.94 -3.72
N LEU A 77 3.82 -7.41 -2.63
CA LEU A 77 3.03 -6.64 -1.67
C LEU A 77 3.74 -5.41 -1.13
N ILE A 78 2.93 -4.44 -0.72
CA ILE A 78 3.31 -3.31 0.12
C ILE A 78 2.40 -3.28 1.35
N LEU A 79 2.80 -2.51 2.36
CA LEU A 79 1.96 -2.16 3.50
C LEU A 79 1.19 -0.87 3.21
N GLY A 80 0.19 -0.58 4.05
CA GLY A 80 -0.60 0.65 4.05
C GLY A 80 -0.61 1.34 5.41
N ASN A 81 -1.29 2.47 5.53
CA ASN A 81 -1.28 3.28 6.75
C ASN A 81 -1.89 2.56 7.97
N ASP A 82 -2.72 1.55 7.77
CA ASP A 82 -3.29 0.74 8.84
C ASP A 82 -2.45 -0.48 9.22
N ASP A 83 -1.32 -0.70 8.55
CA ASP A 83 -0.34 -1.74 8.86
C ASP A 83 0.80 -1.14 9.72
N PRO A 84 0.87 -1.33 11.05
CA PRO A 84 1.93 -0.72 11.84
C PRO A 84 3.33 -1.17 11.39
N ARG A 85 4.28 -0.22 11.25
CA ARG A 85 5.66 -0.47 10.80
C ARG A 85 6.42 -1.42 11.74
N ILE A 86 6.02 -1.56 12.99
CA ILE A 86 6.58 -2.57 13.91
C ILE A 86 6.41 -4.00 13.37
N ASN A 87 5.45 -4.23 12.46
CA ASN A 87 5.25 -5.51 11.78
C ASN A 87 5.95 -5.60 10.42
N GLU A 88 6.60 -4.54 9.92
CA GLU A 88 7.25 -4.53 8.60
C GLU A 88 8.30 -5.65 8.48
N GLU A 89 9.09 -5.85 9.53
CA GLU A 89 10.15 -6.87 9.54
C GLU A 89 9.57 -8.28 9.36
N ASP A 90 8.39 -8.57 9.93
CA ASP A 90 7.73 -9.87 9.77
C ASP A 90 7.45 -10.18 8.27
N PHE A 91 7.04 -9.18 7.48
CA PHE A 91 6.80 -9.32 6.04
C PHE A 91 8.10 -9.47 5.25
N ILE A 92 9.16 -8.78 5.67
CA ILE A 92 10.49 -8.87 5.05
C ILE A 92 11.08 -10.27 5.29
N GLU A 93 11.08 -10.75 6.53
CA GLU A 93 11.59 -12.08 6.90
C GLU A 93 10.82 -13.20 6.18
N ALA A 94 9.49 -13.07 6.09
CA ALA A 94 8.65 -14.06 5.41
C ALA A 94 9.04 -14.28 3.93
N GLN A 95 9.62 -13.28 3.26
CA GLN A 95 10.11 -13.41 1.88
C GLN A 95 11.14 -14.54 1.71
N GLU A 96 11.91 -14.88 2.74
CA GLU A 96 12.91 -15.96 2.70
C GLU A 96 12.28 -17.34 2.41
N SER A 97 11.03 -17.53 2.82
CA SER A 97 10.23 -18.73 2.48
C SER A 97 9.76 -18.73 1.02
N GLY A 98 9.95 -17.62 0.29
CA GLY A 98 9.47 -17.35 -1.07
C GLY A 98 7.95 -17.26 -1.16
N VAL A 99 7.25 -16.95 -0.06
CA VAL A 99 5.79 -16.83 -0.03
C VAL A 99 5.29 -15.57 -0.75
N TRP A 100 6.05 -14.49 -0.69
CA TRP A 100 5.83 -13.23 -1.40
C TRP A 100 7.15 -12.47 -1.55
N ILE A 101 7.11 -11.32 -2.22
CA ILE A 101 8.18 -10.32 -2.27
C ILE A 101 7.65 -9.01 -1.72
N TYR A 102 8.37 -8.44 -0.75
CA TYR A 102 8.04 -7.14 -0.17
C TYR A 102 8.63 -6.00 -1.03
N LEU A 103 7.76 -5.11 -1.52
CA LEU A 103 8.07 -4.22 -2.64
C LEU A 103 8.22 -2.73 -2.26
N HIS A 104 8.01 -2.36 -0.99
CA HIS A 104 8.13 -0.95 -0.58
C HIS A 104 9.53 -0.40 -0.89
N GLU A 105 9.57 0.72 -1.63
CA GLU A 105 10.78 1.38 -2.13
C GLU A 105 11.74 0.45 -2.90
N LYS A 106 11.19 -0.59 -3.53
CA LYS A 106 11.93 -1.58 -4.30
C LYS A 106 11.29 -1.80 -5.66
N LYS A 107 12.05 -2.44 -6.55
CA LYS A 107 11.55 -2.94 -7.83
C LYS A 107 11.79 -4.43 -8.00
N HIS A 108 10.91 -5.07 -8.77
CA HIS A 108 11.03 -6.48 -9.15
C HIS A 108 10.68 -6.66 -10.63
N GLU A 109 11.43 -7.49 -11.35
CA GLU A 109 11.20 -7.75 -12.78
C GLU A 109 10.59 -9.14 -12.98
N PHE A 110 9.50 -9.21 -13.74
CA PHE A 110 8.86 -10.46 -14.07
C PHE A 110 8.17 -10.40 -15.44
N SER A 111 8.44 -11.38 -16.29
CA SER A 111 7.80 -11.55 -17.61
C SER A 111 7.89 -10.30 -18.51
N GLY A 112 9.02 -9.57 -18.43
CA GLY A 112 9.25 -8.36 -19.22
C GLY A 112 8.54 -7.10 -18.72
N PHE A 113 7.96 -7.14 -17.52
CA PHE A 113 7.42 -5.98 -16.80
C PHE A 113 8.26 -5.71 -15.54
N THR A 114 8.28 -4.45 -15.12
CA THR A 114 8.93 -4.03 -13.88
C THR A 114 7.87 -3.51 -12.92
N PHE A 115 7.88 -4.02 -11.69
CA PHE A 115 6.94 -3.65 -10.64
C PHE A 115 7.66 -2.80 -9.61
N TYR A 116 7.10 -1.65 -9.24
CA TYR A 116 7.59 -0.83 -8.12
C TYR A 116 6.54 -0.76 -7.03
N GLY A 117 6.96 -0.76 -5.77
CA GLY A 117 6.07 -0.60 -4.62
C GLY A 117 6.36 0.68 -3.85
N TYR A 118 5.32 1.39 -3.45
CA TYR A 118 5.44 2.60 -2.64
C TYR A 118 4.22 2.76 -1.72
N ALA A 119 4.46 2.77 -0.41
CA ALA A 119 3.42 2.61 0.62
C ALA A 119 2.97 3.93 1.25
N TYR A 120 3.76 4.99 1.13
CA TYR A 120 3.48 6.23 1.83
C TYR A 120 2.19 6.90 1.33
N ILE A 121 1.44 7.48 2.26
CA ILE A 121 0.29 8.34 2.02
C ILE A 121 0.61 9.79 2.43
N PRO A 122 -0.11 10.78 1.88
CA PRO A 122 -0.06 12.16 2.37
C PRO A 122 -0.45 12.28 3.85
N PRO A 123 -0.18 13.42 4.51
CA PRO A 123 -0.60 13.65 5.88
C PRO A 123 -2.10 13.41 6.07
N SER A 124 -2.45 12.69 7.13
CA SER A 124 -3.83 12.30 7.42
C SER A 124 -4.27 12.77 8.83
N PRO A 125 -5.57 12.70 9.18
CA PRO A 125 -6.05 13.01 10.53
C PRO A 125 -5.67 11.94 11.56
N PHE A 126 -5.12 10.79 11.14
CA PHE A 126 -4.81 9.68 12.04
C PHE A 126 -3.54 9.92 12.85
N ARG A 127 -3.45 9.30 14.03
CA ARG A 127 -2.29 9.47 14.90
C ARG A 127 -1.08 8.64 14.48
N LEU A 128 -1.27 7.48 13.86
CA LEU A 128 -0.18 6.62 13.43
C LEU A 128 0.44 7.18 12.14
N LYS A 129 1.75 7.47 12.17
CA LYS A 129 2.47 8.17 11.09
C LYS A 129 3.49 7.31 10.37
N ASP A 130 3.52 6.01 10.67
CA ASP A 130 4.46 5.03 10.13
C ASP A 130 4.63 5.07 8.60
N TRP A 131 3.52 5.31 7.90
CA TRP A 131 3.44 5.37 6.44
C TRP A 131 2.95 6.74 5.96
N GLU A 132 3.15 7.79 6.75
CA GLU A 132 2.87 9.15 6.29
C GLU A 132 4.14 9.85 5.83
N ARG A 133 4.00 10.57 4.72
CA ARG A 133 5.04 11.40 4.14
C ARG A 133 4.40 12.70 3.66
N TYR A 134 5.11 13.82 3.82
CA TYR A 134 4.68 15.06 3.18
C TYR A 134 4.57 14.86 1.67
N ASP A 135 3.58 15.47 1.02
CA ASP A 135 3.29 15.12 -0.37
C ASP A 135 4.26 15.79 -1.36
N VAL A 136 4.12 17.10 -1.56
CA VAL A 136 5.02 17.94 -2.41
C VAL A 136 5.75 19.02 -1.61
N SER A 137 5.28 19.32 -0.40
CA SER A 137 5.84 20.32 0.51
C SER A 137 5.42 19.97 1.94
N ARG A 138 5.96 20.70 2.93
CA ARG A 138 5.66 20.51 4.36
C ARG A 138 4.25 20.94 4.80
N TYR A 139 3.31 20.93 3.87
CA TYR A 139 1.92 21.28 4.09
C TYR A 139 1.15 20.04 4.56
N ALA A 140 0.25 20.25 5.52
CA ALA A 140 -0.77 19.29 5.92
C ALA A 140 -2.13 19.97 5.75
N ASP A 141 -3.09 19.25 5.17
CA ASP A 141 -4.44 19.78 4.94
C ASP A 141 -5.17 20.07 6.24
N PRO A 142 -6.15 21.00 6.25
CA PRO A 142 -6.99 21.25 7.41
C PRO A 142 -7.57 19.96 7.99
N GLY A 143 -7.43 19.76 9.29
CA GLY A 143 -7.86 18.54 10.00
C GLY A 143 -6.85 17.39 9.98
N CYS A 144 -5.78 17.46 9.17
CA CYS A 144 -4.69 16.50 9.22
C CYS A 144 -3.69 16.85 10.32
N ILE A 145 -3.02 15.82 10.86
CA ILE A 145 -1.95 15.97 11.84
C ILE A 145 -0.63 15.90 11.08
N HIS A 146 0.29 16.82 11.35
CA HIS A 146 1.63 16.76 10.76
C HIS A 146 2.30 15.40 11.05
N PRO A 147 3.01 14.80 10.09
CA PRO A 147 3.77 13.57 10.32
C PRO A 147 4.72 13.66 11.53
N THR A 148 5.27 14.84 11.81
CA THR A 148 6.17 15.13 12.95
C THR A 148 5.46 15.27 14.30
N GLU A 149 4.12 15.33 14.32
CA GLU A 149 3.31 15.57 15.53
C GLU A 149 2.47 14.35 15.95
N GLY A 150 2.52 13.27 15.16
CA GLY A 150 1.84 12.02 15.49
C GLY A 150 2.72 11.03 16.24
N SER A 151 2.35 9.76 16.16
CA SER A 151 3.02 8.63 16.79
C SER A 151 3.54 7.65 15.75
N PHE A 152 4.70 7.07 16.02
CA PHE A 152 5.30 6.00 15.22
C PHE A 152 5.36 4.73 16.05
N SER A 153 5.08 3.58 15.43
CA SER A 153 5.32 2.28 16.07
C SER A 153 6.81 1.91 16.08
N VAL A 154 7.57 2.48 15.14
CA VAL A 154 9.04 2.39 15.05
C VAL A 154 9.60 3.78 14.79
N GLU A 155 10.56 4.20 15.62
CA GLU A 155 11.23 5.50 15.45
C GLU A 155 11.81 5.65 14.02
N PRO A 156 11.50 6.76 13.31
CA PRO A 156 12.06 7.02 12.00
C PRO A 156 13.59 7.03 12.03
N LYS A 157 14.21 6.35 11.06
CA LYS A 157 15.68 6.31 10.93
C LYS A 157 16.27 7.61 10.37
N GLU A 158 15.44 8.40 9.72
CA GLU A 158 15.82 9.64 9.04
C GLU A 158 14.89 10.77 9.45
N ASP A 159 15.35 12.00 9.25
CA ASP A 159 14.54 13.19 9.50
C ASP A 159 13.40 13.29 8.46
N ILE A 160 12.18 13.05 8.92
CA ILE A 160 10.97 13.06 8.10
C ILE A 160 10.53 14.47 7.71
N GLU A 161 11.05 15.52 8.35
CA GLU A 161 10.60 16.91 8.18
C GLU A 161 10.79 17.40 6.74
N TYR A 162 11.80 16.89 6.03
CA TYR A 162 12.16 17.32 4.67
C TYR A 162 11.94 16.25 3.60
N GLN A 163 11.37 15.11 3.98
CA GLN A 163 11.11 14.02 3.04
C GLN A 163 9.73 14.18 2.42
N THR A 164 9.65 14.00 1.10
CA THR A 164 8.40 14.15 0.37
C THR A 164 8.16 12.97 -0.55
N ILE A 165 6.88 12.63 -0.79
CA ILE A 165 6.49 11.62 -1.77
C ILE A 165 7.09 11.97 -3.12
N GLN A 166 7.06 13.24 -3.52
CA GLN A 166 7.67 13.69 -4.77
C GLN A 166 9.15 13.30 -4.88
N ALA A 167 9.96 13.64 -3.87
CA ALA A 167 11.39 13.33 -3.87
C ALA A 167 11.66 11.81 -3.82
N ASP A 168 10.86 11.07 -3.07
CA ASP A 168 10.97 9.61 -2.98
C ASP A 168 10.71 8.97 -4.35
N LEU A 169 9.68 9.39 -5.09
CA LEU A 169 9.36 8.85 -6.42
C LEU A 169 10.42 9.20 -7.47
N GLU A 170 10.98 10.42 -7.42
CA GLU A 170 12.11 10.82 -8.26
C GLU A 170 13.32 9.92 -8.01
N LYS A 171 13.63 9.61 -6.75
CA LYS A 171 14.73 8.72 -6.35
C LYS A 171 14.46 7.26 -6.74
N LEU A 172 13.27 6.74 -6.43
CA LEU A 172 12.88 5.35 -6.60
C LEU A 172 12.92 4.92 -8.07
N THR A 173 12.40 5.78 -8.95
CA THR A 173 12.31 5.48 -10.39
C THR A 173 13.47 6.05 -11.19
N SER A 174 14.24 6.99 -10.64
CA SER A 174 15.37 7.65 -11.29
C SER A 174 15.05 8.00 -12.75
N GLN A 175 15.92 7.64 -13.69
CA GLN A 175 15.73 7.80 -15.14
C GLN A 175 15.24 6.52 -15.85
N ASP A 176 14.63 5.58 -15.11
CA ASP A 176 14.13 4.34 -15.70
C ASP A 176 12.99 4.62 -16.70
N ASP A 177 12.94 3.85 -17.79
CA ASP A 177 11.83 3.84 -18.76
C ASP A 177 10.60 3.15 -18.15
N LEU A 178 9.51 3.89 -18.00
CA LEU A 178 8.29 3.40 -17.36
C LEU A 178 7.27 2.79 -18.32
N SER A 179 7.59 2.67 -19.61
CA SER A 179 6.68 2.14 -20.64
C SER A 179 6.15 0.73 -20.38
N LYS A 180 6.85 -0.05 -19.53
CA LYS A 180 6.43 -1.40 -19.07
C LYS A 180 6.39 -1.52 -17.55
N VAL A 181 6.24 -0.39 -16.86
CA VAL A 181 6.23 -0.33 -15.40
C VAL A 181 4.81 -0.40 -14.85
N ILE A 182 4.63 -1.24 -13.83
CA ILE A 182 3.42 -1.32 -13.02
C ILE A 182 3.76 -0.73 -11.64
N MET A 183 3.10 0.37 -11.29
CA MET A 183 3.24 0.98 -9.97
C MET A 183 2.21 0.41 -9.02
N LEU A 184 2.67 -0.10 -7.88
CA LEU A 184 1.84 -0.48 -6.76
C LEU A 184 1.95 0.62 -5.70
N PHE A 185 0.95 1.50 -5.67
CA PHE A 185 0.81 2.54 -4.67
C PHE A 185 -0.24 2.15 -3.65
N HIS A 186 -0.05 2.55 -2.41
CA HIS A 186 -1.17 2.53 -1.47
C HIS A 186 -2.06 3.76 -1.68
N SER A 187 -1.48 4.96 -1.69
CA SER A 187 -2.21 6.22 -1.93
C SER A 187 -2.71 6.36 -3.38
N PRO A 188 -3.96 6.84 -3.59
CA PRO A 188 -4.47 7.21 -4.91
C PRO A 188 -3.94 8.58 -5.39
N PRO A 189 -4.00 8.88 -6.69
CA PRO A 189 -3.67 10.20 -7.23
C PRO A 189 -4.75 11.23 -6.85
N TYR A 190 -4.30 12.45 -6.52
CA TYR A 190 -5.18 13.56 -6.12
C TYR A 190 -6.18 13.96 -7.23
N ASP A 191 -7.39 14.33 -6.82
CA ASP A 191 -8.43 14.88 -7.69
C ASP A 191 -8.78 13.91 -8.83
N THR A 192 -9.17 12.71 -8.42
CA THR A 192 -9.67 11.62 -9.27
C THR A 192 -10.91 10.98 -8.65
N HIS A 193 -11.43 9.91 -9.27
CA HIS A 193 -12.51 9.11 -8.69
C HIS A 193 -12.01 8.03 -7.72
N LEU A 194 -10.70 7.97 -7.46
CA LEU A 194 -10.09 6.98 -6.58
C LEU A 194 -9.73 7.55 -5.20
N ASP A 195 -9.83 8.86 -5.02
CA ASP A 195 -9.36 9.58 -3.85
C ASP A 195 -10.44 10.40 -3.15
N ARG A 196 -11.73 10.12 -3.42
CA ARG A 196 -12.82 10.84 -2.77
C ARG A 196 -13.16 10.21 -1.44
N ALA A 197 -12.94 10.97 -0.37
CA ALA A 197 -13.47 10.64 0.94
C ALA A 197 -14.87 11.25 1.13
N ALA A 198 -15.66 10.67 2.04
CA ALA A 198 -16.99 11.16 2.39
C ALA A 198 -16.95 12.43 3.26
N LEU A 199 -16.27 13.48 2.76
CA LEU A 199 -16.03 14.77 3.45
C LEU A 199 -16.83 15.92 2.83
N ASP A 200 -17.67 15.67 1.83
CA ASP A 200 -18.49 16.69 1.16
C ASP A 200 -19.29 17.53 2.18
N GLY A 201 -19.06 18.84 2.20
CA GLY A 201 -19.75 19.79 3.07
C GLY A 201 -19.24 19.82 4.53
N MET A 202 -18.19 19.08 4.87
CA MET A 202 -17.57 19.15 6.19
C MET A 202 -16.68 20.39 6.34
N VAL A 203 -16.60 20.93 7.56
CA VAL A 203 -15.85 22.14 7.90
C VAL A 203 -15.10 21.91 9.21
N ILE A 204 -13.82 22.27 9.27
CA ILE A 204 -12.98 22.28 10.48
C ILE A 204 -12.38 23.67 10.63
N ASP A 205 -12.45 24.26 11.82
CA ASP A 205 -11.94 25.61 12.12
C ASP A 205 -12.36 26.69 11.11
N HIS A 206 -13.63 26.61 10.67
CA HIS A 206 -14.24 27.48 9.65
C HIS A 206 -13.67 27.32 8.22
N VAL A 207 -12.85 26.30 7.97
CA VAL A 207 -12.31 25.95 6.66
C VAL A 207 -13.06 24.74 6.10
N PRO A 208 -13.66 24.82 4.90
CA PRO A 208 -14.27 23.65 4.25
C PRO A 208 -13.18 22.62 3.93
N LEU A 209 -13.49 21.35 4.18
CA LEU A 209 -12.57 20.26 3.86
C LEU A 209 -12.60 19.94 2.36
N ASP A 210 -11.44 19.60 1.82
CA ASP A 210 -11.33 19.01 0.50
C ASP A 210 -11.81 17.54 0.55
N PRO A 211 -12.78 17.12 -0.27
CA PRO A 211 -13.14 15.71 -0.37
C PRO A 211 -12.05 14.84 -1.00
N HIS A 212 -11.07 15.43 -1.68
CA HIS A 212 -9.95 14.71 -2.29
C HIS A 212 -8.78 14.58 -1.30
N VAL A 213 -8.41 13.33 -1.03
CA VAL A 213 -7.37 12.98 -0.03
C VAL A 213 -6.19 12.23 -0.66
N GLY A 214 -6.12 12.21 -1.99
CA GLY A 214 -5.03 11.59 -2.75
C GLY A 214 -3.76 12.43 -2.78
N SER A 215 -2.70 11.86 -3.35
CA SER A 215 -1.39 12.52 -3.48
C SER A 215 -1.28 13.31 -4.79
N ILE A 216 -0.92 14.60 -4.67
CA ILE A 216 -0.57 15.48 -5.79
C ILE A 216 0.75 15.00 -6.41
N ALA A 217 1.71 14.55 -5.59
CA ALA A 217 2.98 14.01 -6.08
C ALA A 217 2.77 12.78 -6.97
N ILE A 218 1.90 11.84 -6.57
CA ILE A 218 1.55 10.65 -7.36
C ILE A 218 0.84 11.05 -8.66
N LYS A 219 -0.12 12.00 -8.61
CA LYS A 219 -0.78 12.52 -9.82
C LYS A 219 0.24 13.05 -10.83
N ARG A 220 1.11 13.98 -10.39
CA ARG A 220 2.16 14.57 -11.22
C ARG A 220 3.10 13.51 -11.79
N PHE A 221 3.53 12.57 -10.95
CA PHE A 221 4.38 11.46 -11.36
C PHE A 221 3.76 10.64 -12.49
N ILE A 222 2.47 10.27 -12.37
CA ILE A 222 1.77 9.48 -13.40
C ILE A 222 1.64 10.29 -14.70
N GLU A 223 1.28 11.57 -14.61
CA GLU A 223 1.12 12.45 -15.78
C GLU A 223 2.45 12.68 -16.53
N ASP A 224 3.54 12.87 -15.80
CA ASP A 224 4.86 13.19 -16.34
C ASP A 224 5.60 11.94 -16.82
N ARG A 225 5.60 10.88 -16.01
CA ARG A 225 6.41 9.66 -16.24
C ARG A 225 5.67 8.54 -16.94
N LYS A 226 4.33 8.58 -16.96
CA LYS A 226 3.44 7.69 -17.72
C LYS A 226 3.80 6.20 -17.60
N PRO A 227 3.78 5.64 -16.37
CA PRO A 227 3.89 4.20 -16.21
C PRO A 227 2.77 3.50 -16.97
N LEU A 228 2.96 2.21 -17.31
CA LEU A 228 1.97 1.44 -18.04
C LEU A 228 0.64 1.35 -17.27
N ILE A 229 0.72 1.07 -15.97
CA ILE A 229 -0.43 0.99 -15.04
C ILE A 229 0.03 1.48 -13.66
N SER A 230 -0.86 2.15 -12.94
CA SER A 230 -0.76 2.37 -11.49
C SER A 230 -1.97 1.76 -10.78
N LEU A 231 -1.73 1.12 -9.64
CA LEU A 231 -2.72 0.46 -8.79
C LEU A 231 -2.71 1.10 -7.41
N HIS A 232 -3.88 1.29 -6.81
CA HIS A 232 -4.10 2.13 -5.64
C HIS A 232 -5.09 1.49 -4.66
N GLY A 233 -4.99 1.81 -3.36
CA GLY A 233 -5.87 1.37 -2.28
C GLY A 233 -6.38 2.55 -1.44
N HIS A 234 -6.38 2.41 -0.10
CA HIS A 234 -6.55 3.44 0.92
C HIS A 234 -7.98 3.99 1.09
N ILE A 235 -8.60 4.50 0.02
CA ILE A 235 -9.88 5.27 0.12
C ILE A 235 -11.12 4.37 0.03
N HIS A 236 -10.92 3.05 -0.12
CA HIS A 236 -11.97 2.03 -0.19
C HIS A 236 -13.02 2.29 -1.30
N GLU A 237 -12.67 3.10 -2.29
CA GLU A 237 -13.49 3.30 -3.49
C GLU A 237 -13.18 2.15 -4.45
N SER A 238 -14.03 1.12 -4.44
CA SER A 238 -13.94 -0.05 -5.31
C SER A 238 -15.32 -0.61 -5.65
#